data_AF-A0ABD7DZJ0-F1
#
_entry.id   AF-A0ABD7DZJ0-F1
#
_cell.length_a   1.000
_cell.length_b   1.000
_cell.length_c   1.000
_cell.angle_alpha   90.00
_cell.angle_beta   90.00
_cell.angle_gamma   90.00
#
_symmetry.space_group_name_H-M   'P 1'
#
loop_
_entity.id
_entity.type
_entity.pdbx_description
1 polymer ?
#
loop_
_entity_poly.entity_id
_entity_poly.type
_entity_poly.pdbx_seq_one_letter_code
_entity_poly.pdbx_strand_id
1 'polypeptide(L)'
;MTVEGKKIKWLIYTVLVGLIPIMSRLLIWGVTKDGTISAFSATDFIAFGLVLHISNINEIEHFQGERSWKTAQNGISIAFIAMYSVLFAMSMLQQGVPGLIEEGVIVSCAVSLAVISLLISFSVFDRISKLSPAEV
;
A
#
# COMPACT_ATOMS: atom_id res chain seq x y z
N MET A 1 -21.46 -1.30 18.57
CA MET A 1 -20.92 -1.18 17.19
C MET A 1 -20.50 -2.57 16.77
N THR A 2 -21.17 -3.16 15.77
CA THR A 2 -20.94 -4.55 15.34
C THR A 2 -19.49 -4.74 14.87
N VAL A 3 -18.94 -5.95 15.07
CA VAL A 3 -17.55 -6.32 14.73
C VAL A 3 -17.25 -6.06 13.25
N GLU A 4 -18.23 -6.27 12.39
CA GLU A 4 -18.19 -5.98 10.95
C GLU A 4 -17.90 -4.49 10.67
N GLY A 5 -18.51 -3.60 11.46
CA GLY A 5 -18.29 -2.16 11.40
C GLY A 5 -16.90 -1.72 11.88
N LYS A 6 -16.18 -2.52 12.69
CA LYS A 6 -14.80 -2.20 13.10
C LYS A 6 -13.80 -2.53 12.00
N LYS A 7 -13.99 -3.63 11.28
CA LYS A 7 -13.07 -4.11 10.25
C LYS A 7 -13.16 -3.31 8.97
N ILE A 8 -14.38 -2.96 8.57
CA ILE A 8 -14.56 -2.12 7.39
C ILE A 8 -13.95 -0.73 7.62
N LYS A 9 -14.02 -0.21 8.85
CA LYS A 9 -13.32 1.01 9.25
C LYS A 9 -11.81 0.86 9.15
N TRP A 10 -11.23 -0.26 9.60
CA TRP A 10 -9.80 -0.52 9.47
C TRP A 10 -9.32 -0.46 8.01
N LEU A 11 -9.99 -1.19 7.11
CA LEU A 11 -9.60 -1.20 5.69
C LEU A 11 -9.77 0.18 5.07
N ILE A 12 -10.91 0.85 5.32
CA ILE A 12 -11.16 2.21 4.82
C ILE A 12 -10.11 3.18 5.32
N TYR A 13 -9.78 3.17 6.62
CA TYR A 13 -8.77 4.06 7.18
C TYR A 13 -7.39 3.79 6.60
N THR A 14 -7.03 2.52 6.41
CA THR A 14 -5.74 2.14 5.79
C THR A 14 -5.64 2.66 4.36
N VAL A 15 -6.68 2.43 3.55
CA VAL A 15 -6.71 2.88 2.15
C VAL A 15 -6.70 4.40 2.08
N LEU A 16 -7.53 5.10 2.89
CA LEU A 16 -7.58 6.56 2.90
C LEU A 16 -6.24 7.17 3.34
N VAL A 17 -5.63 6.67 4.42
CA VAL A 17 -4.33 7.14 4.90
C VAL A 17 -3.24 6.88 3.87
N GLY A 18 -3.23 5.69 3.26
CA GLY A 18 -2.28 5.35 2.23
C GLY A 18 -2.44 6.17 0.94
N LEU A 19 -3.64 6.65 0.63
CA LEU A 19 -3.90 7.50 -0.54
C LEU A 19 -3.49 8.97 -0.34
N ILE A 20 -3.16 9.41 0.89
CA ILE A 20 -2.78 10.80 1.19
C ILE A 20 -1.68 11.33 0.26
N PRO A 21 -0.56 10.62 0.02
CA PRO A 21 0.51 11.11 -0.85
C PRO A 21 0.05 11.33 -2.29
N ILE A 22 -0.72 10.40 -2.84
CA ILE A 22 -1.26 10.46 -4.21
C ILE A 22 -2.21 11.66 -4.33
N MET A 23 -3.15 11.80 -3.40
CA MET A 23 -4.11 12.90 -3.38
C MET A 23 -3.41 14.25 -3.20
N SER A 24 -2.41 14.33 -2.33
CA SER A 24 -1.61 15.54 -2.12
C SER A 24 -0.88 15.95 -3.40
N ARG A 25 -0.28 14.98 -4.13
CA ARG A 25 0.37 15.27 -5.41
C ARG A 25 -0.63 15.73 -6.47
N LEU A 26 -1.80 15.12 -6.56
CA LEU A 26 -2.84 15.55 -7.51
C LEU A 26 -3.32 16.99 -7.23
N LEU A 27 -3.47 17.37 -5.96
CA LEU A 27 -3.80 18.75 -5.59
C LEU A 27 -2.70 19.72 -6.00
N ILE A 28 -1.44 19.39 -5.71
CA ILE A 28 -0.27 20.21 -6.08
C ILE A 28 -0.18 20.33 -7.60
N TRP A 29 -0.35 19.23 -8.32
CA TRP A 29 -0.34 19.20 -9.78
C TRP A 29 -1.43 20.11 -10.37
N GLY A 30 -2.66 20.05 -9.85
CA GLY A 30 -3.78 20.85 -10.34
C GLY A 30 -3.65 22.37 -10.13
N VAL A 31 -2.75 22.82 -9.26
CA VAL A 31 -2.47 24.26 -9.03
C VAL A 31 -1.13 24.71 -9.62
N THR A 32 -0.34 23.79 -10.15
CA THR A 32 0.99 24.07 -10.71
C THR A 32 0.90 24.24 -12.23
N LYS A 33 1.81 25.04 -12.82
CA LYS A 33 1.92 25.18 -14.28
C LYS A 33 2.17 23.83 -14.95
N ASP A 34 1.52 23.62 -16.10
CA ASP A 34 1.67 22.44 -16.92
C ASP A 34 3.15 22.11 -17.19
N GLY A 35 3.50 20.82 -17.05
CA GLY A 35 4.86 20.32 -17.28
C GLY A 35 5.87 20.57 -16.17
N THR A 36 5.48 21.24 -15.06
CA THR A 36 6.42 21.49 -13.94
C THR A 36 6.54 20.29 -13.00
N ILE A 37 5.43 19.61 -12.72
CA ILE A 37 5.35 18.47 -11.81
C ILE A 37 4.54 17.37 -12.50
N SER A 38 4.99 16.13 -12.39
CA SER A 38 4.23 14.96 -12.84
C SER A 38 3.03 14.73 -11.94
N ALA A 39 1.86 14.42 -12.52
CA ALA A 39 0.64 14.12 -11.75
C ALA A 39 0.82 12.93 -10.79
N PHE A 40 1.74 12.01 -11.13
CA PHE A 40 2.06 10.81 -10.38
C PHE A 40 3.56 10.63 -10.26
N SER A 41 4.01 10.05 -9.14
CA SER A 41 5.38 9.59 -8.95
C SER A 41 5.42 8.22 -8.28
N ALA A 42 6.49 7.47 -8.53
CA ALA A 42 6.69 6.15 -7.94
C ALA A 42 6.61 6.21 -6.41
N THR A 43 7.14 7.27 -5.80
CA THR A 43 7.15 7.45 -4.34
C THR A 43 5.74 7.46 -3.72
N ASP A 44 4.74 7.95 -4.45
CA ASP A 44 3.38 8.03 -3.94
C ASP A 44 2.75 6.63 -3.81
N PHE A 45 2.97 5.78 -4.82
CA PHE A 45 2.50 4.40 -4.83
C PHE A 45 3.32 3.49 -3.91
N ILE A 46 4.62 3.75 -3.79
CA ILE A 46 5.48 3.10 -2.80
C ILE A 46 4.95 3.35 -1.39
N ALA A 47 4.67 4.61 -1.04
CA ALA A 47 4.13 4.97 0.27
C ALA A 47 2.76 4.31 0.51
N PHE A 48 1.87 4.33 -0.48
CA PHE A 48 0.58 3.64 -0.40
C PHE A 48 0.73 2.14 -0.11
N GLY A 49 1.58 1.45 -0.88
CA GLY A 49 1.84 0.02 -0.70
C GLY A 49 2.45 -0.33 0.66
N LEU A 50 3.37 0.50 1.16
CA LEU A 50 3.94 0.33 2.50
C LEU A 50 2.88 0.44 3.59
N VAL A 51 1.99 1.44 3.51
CA VAL A 51 0.88 1.60 4.47
C VAL A 51 -0.03 0.37 4.48
N LEU A 52 -0.37 -0.16 3.30
CA LEU A 52 -1.20 -1.37 3.19
C LEU A 52 -0.56 -2.57 3.89
N HIS A 53 0.72 -2.84 3.63
CA HIS A 53 1.39 -4.02 4.20
C HIS A 53 1.70 -3.88 5.69
N ILE A 54 2.08 -2.70 6.17
CA ILE A 54 2.28 -2.45 7.60
C ILE A 54 0.94 -2.62 8.34
N SER A 55 -0.14 -2.08 7.79
CA SER A 55 -1.47 -2.21 8.36
C SER A 55 -1.97 -3.66 8.37
N ASN A 56 -1.75 -4.41 7.29
CA ASN A 56 -2.07 -5.84 7.22
C ASN A 56 -1.35 -6.62 8.32
N ILE A 57 -0.03 -6.43 8.48
CA ILE A 57 0.75 -7.10 9.54
C ILE A 57 0.18 -6.76 10.92
N ASN A 58 -0.09 -5.48 11.18
CA ASN A 58 -0.63 -5.03 12.45
C ASN A 58 -2.00 -5.66 12.76
N GLU A 59 -2.89 -5.74 11.78
CA GLU A 59 -4.22 -6.33 11.97
C GLU A 59 -4.14 -7.87 12.13
N ILE A 60 -3.31 -8.53 11.32
CA ILE A 60 -3.11 -9.98 11.38
C ILE A 60 -2.50 -10.40 12.71
N GLU A 61 -1.59 -9.61 13.28
CA GLU A 61 -0.94 -9.92 14.56
C GLU A 61 -1.99 -10.12 15.67
N HIS A 62 -2.98 -9.24 15.74
CA HIS A 62 -4.05 -9.27 16.73
C HIS A 62 -5.19 -10.24 16.39
N PHE A 63 -5.26 -10.73 15.15
CA PHE A 63 -6.29 -11.67 14.72
C PHE A 63 -6.05 -13.07 15.31
N GLN A 64 -7.09 -13.63 15.94
CA GLN A 64 -7.12 -14.99 16.47
C GLN A 64 -7.54 -15.97 15.36
N GLY A 65 -6.56 -16.49 14.61
CA GLY A 65 -6.80 -17.38 13.48
C GLY A 65 -5.64 -18.35 13.21
N GLU A 66 -5.76 -19.10 12.11
CA GLU A 66 -4.83 -20.15 11.73
C GLU A 66 -3.37 -19.63 11.62
N ARG A 67 -2.46 -20.22 12.40
CA ARG A 67 -1.06 -19.76 12.52
C ARG A 67 -0.31 -19.82 11.18
N SER A 68 -0.52 -20.87 10.38
CA SER A 68 0.11 -21.04 9.06
C SER A 68 -0.24 -19.89 8.12
N TRP A 69 -1.52 -19.52 8.06
CA TRP A 69 -2.00 -18.42 7.24
C TRP A 69 -1.44 -17.07 7.71
N LYS A 70 -1.41 -16.82 9.02
CA LYS A 70 -0.79 -15.60 9.59
C LYS A 70 0.67 -15.49 9.16
N THR A 71 1.45 -16.57 9.31
CA THR A 71 2.87 -16.60 8.92
C THR A 71 3.04 -16.34 7.42
N ALA A 72 2.22 -16.96 6.57
CA ALA A 72 2.28 -16.74 5.12
C ALA A 72 1.97 -15.29 4.74
N GLN A 73 0.91 -14.70 5.30
CA GLN A 73 0.52 -13.31 4.99
C GLN A 73 1.53 -12.28 5.51
N ASN A 74 2.10 -12.49 6.70
CA ASN A 74 3.17 -11.64 7.21
C ASN A 74 4.43 -11.76 6.33
N GLY A 75 4.78 -12.97 5.90
CA GLY A 75 5.90 -13.20 4.97
C GLY A 75 5.70 -12.51 3.61
N ILE A 76 4.50 -12.63 3.02
CA ILE A 76 4.13 -11.91 1.79
C ILE A 76 4.25 -10.40 2.00
N SER A 77 3.74 -9.88 3.13
CA SER A 77 3.79 -8.44 3.40
C SER A 77 5.22 -7.92 3.55
N ILE A 78 6.09 -8.67 4.24
CA ILE A 78 7.51 -8.34 4.37
C ILE A 78 8.21 -8.38 3.00
N ALA A 79 7.91 -9.37 2.16
CA ALA A 79 8.47 -9.45 0.81
C ALA A 79 8.08 -8.23 -0.05
N PHE A 80 6.83 -7.79 0.02
CA PHE A 80 6.40 -6.56 -0.66
C PHE A 80 7.06 -5.30 -0.10
N ILE A 81 7.20 -5.17 1.23
CA ILE A 81 7.94 -4.07 1.85
C ILE A 81 9.39 -4.01 1.33
N ALA A 82 10.04 -5.17 1.18
CA ALA A 82 11.38 -5.25 0.60
C ALA A 82 11.40 -4.80 -0.87
N MET A 83 10.44 -5.24 -1.69
CA MET A 83 10.31 -4.77 -3.08
C MET A 83 10.08 -3.26 -3.17
N TYR A 84 9.24 -2.70 -2.31
CA TYR A 84 9.02 -1.24 -2.22
C TYR A 84 10.29 -0.49 -1.80
N SER A 85 11.10 -1.05 -0.91
CA SER A 85 12.39 -0.48 -0.52
C SER A 85 13.36 -0.41 -1.71
N VAL A 86 13.37 -1.44 -2.57
CA VAL A 86 14.18 -1.44 -3.80
C VAL A 86 13.69 -0.36 -4.77
N LEU A 87 12.38 -0.26 -5.01
CA LEU A 87 11.83 0.80 -5.88
C LEU A 87 12.08 2.21 -5.33
N PHE A 88 12.07 2.37 -4.00
CA PHE A 88 12.42 3.63 -3.35
C PHE A 88 13.89 3.99 -3.61
N ALA A 89 14.81 3.04 -3.43
CA ALA A 89 16.23 3.25 -3.75
C ALA A 89 16.44 3.59 -5.22
N MET A 90 15.76 2.90 -6.14
CA MET A 90 15.80 3.24 -7.58
C MET A 90 15.27 4.65 -7.85
N SER A 91 14.20 5.08 -7.17
CA SER A 91 13.65 6.43 -7.31
C SER A 91 14.66 7.49 -6.84
N MET A 92 15.37 7.23 -5.74
CA MET A 92 16.43 8.13 -5.25
C MET A 92 17.64 8.19 -6.19
N LEU A 93 18.06 7.05 -6.75
CA LEU A 93 19.15 6.99 -7.73
C LEU A 93 18.80 7.73 -9.02
N GLN A 94 17.57 7.61 -9.49
CA GLN A 94 17.10 8.32 -10.68
C GLN A 94 17.16 9.84 -10.49
N GLN A 95 16.85 10.33 -9.30
CA GLN A 95 16.97 11.76 -8.95
C GLN A 95 18.42 12.22 -8.85
N GLY A 96 19.31 11.38 -8.30
CA GLY A 96 20.73 11.69 -8.11
C GLY A 96 21.57 11.59 -9.38
N VAL A 97 21.22 10.69 -10.30
CA VAL A 97 21.92 10.46 -11.58
C VAL A 97 20.89 10.36 -12.71
N PRO A 98 20.41 11.51 -13.24
CA PRO A 98 19.42 11.53 -14.31
C PRO A 98 19.90 10.75 -15.54
N GLY A 99 19.02 9.90 -16.08
CA GLY A 99 19.29 9.08 -17.27
C GLY A 99 19.81 7.67 -16.99
N LEU A 100 20.13 7.31 -15.73
CA LEU A 100 20.51 5.95 -15.37
C LEU A 100 19.32 4.97 -15.39
N ILE A 101 18.15 5.43 -14.92
CA ILE A 101 16.93 4.64 -14.83
C ILE A 101 15.78 5.47 -15.41
N GLU A 102 14.95 4.87 -16.25
CA GLU A 102 13.77 5.51 -16.81
C GLU A 102 12.67 5.65 -15.76
N GLU A 103 12.28 6.89 -15.43
CA GLU A 103 11.30 7.19 -14.38
C GLU A 103 9.96 6.48 -14.61
N GLY A 104 9.49 6.45 -15.86
CA GLY A 104 8.23 5.81 -16.24
C GLY A 104 8.18 4.32 -15.90
N VAL A 105 9.32 3.62 -15.98
CA VAL A 105 9.42 2.20 -15.62
C VAL A 105 9.25 2.01 -14.12
N ILE A 106 9.90 2.85 -13.30
CA ILE A 106 9.77 2.79 -11.84
C ILE A 106 8.33 3.07 -11.42
N VAL A 107 7.69 4.09 -12.02
CA VAL A 107 6.28 4.42 -11.78
C VAL A 107 5.37 3.25 -12.13
N SER A 108 5.53 2.66 -13.31
CA SER A 108 4.71 1.52 -13.76
C SER A 108 4.83 0.31 -12.83
N CYS A 109 6.05 -0.01 -12.39
CA CYS A 109 6.30 -1.06 -11.40
C CYS A 109 5.64 -0.76 -10.06
N ALA A 110 5.77 0.48 -9.56
CA ALA A 110 5.18 0.89 -8.29
C ALA A 110 3.64 0.85 -8.33
N VAL A 111 3.02 1.30 -9.42
CA VAL A 111 1.56 1.23 -9.64
C VAL A 111 1.10 -0.22 -9.67
N SER A 112 1.79 -1.07 -10.43
CA SER A 112 1.43 -2.49 -10.55
C SER A 112 1.50 -3.20 -9.20
N LEU A 113 2.57 -2.98 -8.44
CA LEU A 113 2.70 -3.51 -7.08
C LEU A 113 1.61 -2.96 -6.15
N ALA A 114 1.31 -1.66 -6.22
CA ALA A 114 0.27 -1.04 -5.39
C ALA A 114 -1.12 -1.64 -5.63
N VAL A 115 -1.47 -1.92 -6.88
CA VAL A 115 -2.72 -2.61 -7.23
C VAL A 115 -2.74 -4.03 -6.66
N ILE A 116 -1.65 -4.78 -6.80
CA ILE A 116 -1.55 -6.14 -6.24
C ILE A 116 -1.63 -6.10 -4.70
N SER A 117 -0.93 -5.16 -4.05
CA SER A 117 -0.98 -4.94 -2.60
C SER A 117 -2.40 -4.66 -2.13
N LEU A 118 -3.15 -3.85 -2.86
CA LEU A 118 -4.53 -3.54 -2.54
C LEU A 118 -5.42 -4.79 -2.62
N LEU A 119 -5.26 -5.61 -3.66
CA LEU A 119 -5.98 -6.89 -3.79
C LEU A 119 -5.64 -7.85 -2.63
N ILE A 120 -4.37 -7.92 -2.21
CA ILE A 120 -3.96 -8.70 -1.05
C ILE A 120 -4.62 -8.18 0.22
N SER A 121 -4.62 -6.86 0.46
CA SER A 121 -5.32 -6.25 1.62
C SER A 121 -6.81 -6.56 1.62
N PHE A 122 -7.49 -6.51 0.46
CA PHE A 122 -8.88 -6.94 0.34
C PHE A 122 -9.06 -8.44 0.65
N SER A 123 -8.17 -9.30 0.18
CA SER A 123 -8.20 -10.73 0.51
C SER A 123 -8.01 -11.00 2.01
N VAL A 124 -7.12 -10.26 2.67
CA VAL A 124 -6.90 -10.33 4.12
C VAL A 124 -8.16 -9.87 4.85
N PHE A 125 -8.72 -8.73 4.44
CA PHE A 125 -9.96 -8.19 5.00
C PHE A 125 -11.13 -9.17 4.89
N ASP A 126 -11.35 -9.75 3.70
CA ASP A 126 -12.45 -10.70 3.45
C ASP A 126 -12.34 -11.92 4.37
N ARG A 127 -11.12 -12.49 4.49
CA ARG A 127 -10.89 -13.65 5.36
C ARG A 127 -11.06 -13.33 6.84
N ILE A 128 -10.50 -12.22 7.31
CA ILE A 128 -10.64 -11.77 8.71
C ILE A 128 -12.12 -11.48 9.03
N SER A 129 -12.87 -10.94 8.07
CA SER A 129 -14.30 -10.64 8.25
C SER A 129 -15.14 -11.90 8.35
N LYS A 130 -14.88 -12.93 7.53
CA LYS A 130 -15.62 -14.19 7.54
C LYS A 130 -15.36 -15.08 8.77
N LEU A 131 -14.12 -15.08 9.28
CA LEU A 131 -13.68 -16.03 10.32
C LEU A 131 -13.87 -15.52 11.76
N SER A 132 -14.32 -14.30 11.94
CA SER A 132 -14.63 -13.78 13.25
C SER A 132 -16.12 -13.98 13.50
N PRO A 133 -16.51 -14.76 14.52
CA PRO A 133 -17.90 -14.88 14.89
C PRO A 133 -18.51 -13.50 15.12
N ALA A 134 -19.74 -13.30 14.68
CA ALA A 134 -20.60 -12.30 15.30
C ALA A 134 -20.78 -12.76 16.76
N GLU A 135 -19.95 -12.25 17.66
CA GLU A 135 -20.18 -12.44 19.09
C GLU A 135 -21.53 -11.79 19.41
N VAL A 136 -22.50 -12.63 19.75
CA VAL A 136 -23.86 -12.28 20.20
C VAL A 136 -23.77 -11.50 21.50
#